data_AF-A0A1H3W6H4-F1
#
_entry.id   AF-A0A1H3W6H4-F1
#
_cell.length_a   1.000
_cell.length_b   1.000
_cell.length_c   1.000
_cell.angle_alpha   90.00
_cell.angle_beta   90.00
_cell.angle_gamma   90.00
#
_symmetry.space_group_name_H-M   'P 1'
#
loop_
_entity.id
_entity.type
_entity.pdbx_description
1 polymer ?
#
loop_
_entity_poly.entity_id
_entity_poly.type
_entity_poly.pdbx_seq_one_letter_code
_entity_poly.pdbx_strand_id
1 'polypeptide(L)'
;MSSEQSFEFTKDNIDIYLKEVAKEYRKQVGKGMPAEFILIGGASVLLNYGFRNMTTDIDAMIRAASGMKDAINKVGDRFGLPNGWLNADFQHTDSYTPKLAEFSVYYRTYSNVLSIRTVASEYLIAMKLRSGRQYKSDLSDVLGILAEHERRGTPIAMKQIQKAVTDLYGDWNSLSEMSQTFIGNVMANGNFEQLYKETALGEQETRKLLVQFEKNYPGVTKEANVDSIAENLQKKADKVSVLTELRRKKKDSQKNTP
;
A
#
# COMPACT_ATOMS: atom_id res chain seq x y z
N MET A 1 -1.36 -21.09 -18.31
CA MET A 1 -1.51 -19.68 -18.70
C MET A 1 -0.35 -18.92 -18.11
N SER A 2 0.26 -18.04 -18.91
CA SER A 2 1.55 -17.39 -18.65
C SER A 2 1.59 -16.73 -17.27
N SER A 3 2.72 -16.85 -16.58
CA SER A 3 3.06 -16.02 -15.43
C SER A 3 3.16 -14.57 -15.91
N GLU A 4 2.05 -13.86 -15.96
CA GLU A 4 2.07 -12.41 -16.17
C GLU A 4 2.87 -11.82 -15.00
N GLN A 5 4.03 -11.25 -15.31
CA GLN A 5 4.66 -10.30 -14.41
C GLN A 5 3.60 -9.26 -14.07
N SER A 6 3.27 -9.13 -12.78
CA SER A 6 2.35 -8.09 -12.33
C SER A 6 2.91 -6.76 -12.81
N PHE A 7 2.12 -6.00 -13.56
CA PHE A 7 2.54 -4.68 -14.01
C PHE A 7 2.90 -3.81 -12.79
N GLU A 8 4.06 -3.16 -12.84
CA GLU A 8 4.54 -2.33 -11.74
C GLU A 8 4.39 -0.84 -12.09
N PHE A 9 3.60 -0.14 -11.29
CA PHE A 9 3.48 1.31 -11.36
C PHE A 9 4.61 1.96 -10.58
N THR A 10 5.32 2.89 -11.20
CA THR A 10 6.34 3.75 -10.60
C THR A 10 5.82 5.18 -10.54
N LYS A 11 6.44 6.05 -9.75
CA LYS A 11 6.02 7.46 -9.67
C LYS A 11 5.96 8.12 -11.06
N ASP A 12 6.99 7.90 -11.87
CA ASP A 12 7.11 8.52 -13.19
C ASP A 12 6.04 8.02 -14.16
N ASN A 13 5.74 6.71 -14.15
CA ASN A 13 4.74 6.16 -15.07
C ASN A 13 3.30 6.54 -14.65
N ILE A 14 3.01 6.63 -13.35
CA ILE A 14 1.70 7.08 -12.85
C ILE A 14 1.42 8.50 -13.35
N ASP A 15 2.39 9.41 -13.22
CA ASP A 15 2.23 10.79 -13.67
C ASP A 15 1.98 10.89 -15.18
N ILE A 16 2.63 10.03 -15.97
CA ILE A 16 2.39 9.92 -17.42
C ILE A 16 0.95 9.44 -17.68
N TYR A 17 0.51 8.36 -17.04
CA TYR A 17 -0.81 7.77 -17.28
C TYR A 17 -1.94 8.71 -16.85
N LEU A 18 -1.82 9.35 -15.68
CA LEU A 18 -2.81 10.34 -15.21
C LEU A 18 -2.89 11.55 -16.14
N LYS A 19 -1.76 12.01 -16.69
CA LYS A 19 -1.73 13.08 -17.68
C LYS A 19 -2.43 12.67 -18.98
N GLU A 20 -2.25 11.44 -19.43
CA GLU A 20 -2.91 10.92 -20.64
C GLU A 20 -4.42 10.71 -20.41
N VAL A 21 -4.83 10.24 -19.23
CA VAL A 21 -6.25 10.19 -18.82
C VAL A 21 -6.86 11.58 -18.87
N ALA A 22 -6.18 12.59 -18.30
CA ALA A 22 -6.67 13.96 -18.33
C ALA A 22 -6.81 14.52 -19.76
N LYS A 23 -5.88 14.18 -20.66
CA LYS A 23 -5.97 14.57 -22.08
C LYS A 23 -7.13 13.88 -22.78
N GLU A 24 -7.29 12.58 -22.58
CA GLU A 24 -8.35 11.78 -23.19
C GLU A 24 -9.72 12.25 -22.69
N TYR A 25 -9.89 12.43 -21.38
CA TYR A 25 -11.10 12.99 -20.79
C TYR A 25 -11.43 14.37 -21.36
N ARG A 26 -10.46 15.28 -21.42
CA ARG A 26 -10.64 16.62 -22.01
C ARG A 26 -11.10 16.58 -23.46
N LYS A 27 -10.63 15.61 -24.26
CA LYS A 27 -11.08 15.45 -25.66
C LYS A 27 -12.55 15.04 -25.72
N GLN A 28 -13.00 14.25 -24.77
CA GLN A 28 -14.37 13.73 -24.74
C GLN A 28 -15.38 14.77 -24.23
N VAL A 29 -15.04 15.51 -23.17
CA VAL A 29 -16.00 16.40 -22.48
C VAL A 29 -15.69 17.90 -22.58
N GLY A 30 -14.57 18.26 -23.21
CA GLY A 30 -14.13 19.66 -23.34
C GLY A 30 -13.45 20.23 -22.09
N LYS A 31 -13.31 21.55 -22.02
CA LYS A 31 -12.58 22.26 -20.95
C LYS A 31 -13.45 22.63 -19.74
N GLY A 32 -14.78 22.67 -19.92
CA GLY A 32 -15.71 23.20 -18.92
C GLY A 32 -16.16 22.19 -17.86
N MET A 33 -15.66 20.96 -17.92
CA MET A 33 -16.10 19.85 -17.08
C MET A 33 -14.93 19.32 -16.27
N PRO A 34 -14.68 19.87 -15.07
CA PRO A 34 -13.59 19.41 -14.21
C PRO A 34 -13.90 18.06 -13.58
N ALA A 35 -12.84 17.32 -13.29
CA ALA A 35 -12.84 16.06 -12.57
C ALA A 35 -11.77 16.07 -11.48
N GLU A 36 -11.98 15.23 -10.47
CA GLU A 36 -11.08 15.07 -9.33
C GLU A 36 -10.85 13.57 -9.06
N PHE A 37 -9.58 13.19 -8.94
CA PHE A 37 -9.17 11.91 -8.39
C PHE A 37 -8.51 12.14 -7.04
N ILE A 38 -8.93 11.38 -6.02
CA ILE A 38 -8.20 11.28 -4.76
C ILE A 38 -7.53 9.90 -4.76
N LEU A 39 -6.23 9.89 -5.00
CA LEU A 39 -5.43 8.67 -4.99
C LEU A 39 -5.20 8.26 -3.54
N ILE A 40 -5.37 6.97 -3.29
CA ILE A 40 -5.27 6.37 -1.97
C ILE A 40 -4.29 5.18 -2.00
N GLY A 41 -4.04 4.57 -0.84
CA GLY A 41 -3.26 3.34 -0.75
C GLY A 41 -1.82 3.49 -1.26
N GLY A 42 -1.30 2.45 -1.93
CA GLY A 42 0.09 2.39 -2.38
C GLY A 42 0.46 3.49 -3.38
N ALA A 43 -0.46 3.89 -4.26
CA ALA A 43 -0.24 4.98 -5.21
C ALA A 43 -0.06 6.33 -4.50
N SER A 44 -0.86 6.62 -3.47
CA SER A 44 -0.70 7.83 -2.65
C SER A 44 0.65 7.88 -1.93
N VAL A 45 1.12 6.74 -1.40
CA VAL A 45 2.45 6.67 -0.79
C VAL A 45 3.54 6.89 -1.84
N LEU A 46 3.46 6.20 -2.98
CA LEU A 46 4.44 6.29 -4.06
C LEU A 46 4.61 7.70 -4.64
N LEU A 47 3.53 8.49 -4.74
CA LEU A 47 3.60 9.85 -5.26
C LEU A 47 4.23 10.83 -4.25
N ASN A 48 3.97 10.65 -2.96
CA ASN A 48 4.38 11.58 -1.89
C ASN A 48 5.76 11.28 -1.28
N TYR A 49 6.23 10.03 -1.40
CA TYR A 49 7.41 9.54 -0.70
C TYR A 49 8.41 8.84 -1.63
N GLY A 50 9.71 9.01 -1.35
CA GLY A 50 10.79 8.41 -2.14
C GLY A 50 11.29 7.05 -1.65
N PHE A 51 10.76 6.54 -0.53
CA PHE A 51 11.17 5.23 0.00
C PHE A 51 10.51 4.06 -0.73
N ARG A 52 9.38 4.30 -1.40
CA ARG A 52 8.63 3.30 -2.16
C ARG A 52 8.93 3.46 -3.65
N ASN A 53 9.29 2.37 -4.31
CA ASN A 53 9.65 2.41 -5.73
C ASN A 53 8.49 2.04 -6.67
N MET A 54 7.53 1.24 -6.17
CA MET A 54 6.46 0.70 -7.01
C MET A 54 5.15 0.41 -6.27
N THR A 55 4.06 0.24 -7.02
CA THR A 55 2.79 -0.33 -6.57
C THR A 55 2.15 -1.16 -7.68
N THR A 56 1.25 -2.08 -7.34
CA THR A 56 0.61 -3.00 -8.31
C THR A 56 -0.73 -2.48 -8.83
N ASP A 57 -1.34 -1.57 -8.09
CA ASP A 57 -2.68 -1.04 -8.29
C ASP A 57 -2.70 0.48 -8.03
N ILE A 58 -3.57 1.19 -8.74
CA ILE A 58 -3.89 2.59 -8.49
C ILE A 58 -5.34 2.69 -8.03
N ASP A 59 -5.52 2.83 -6.72
CA ASP A 59 -6.83 3.05 -6.12
C ASP A 59 -7.17 4.55 -6.08
N ALA A 60 -8.38 4.90 -6.48
CA ALA A 60 -8.82 6.29 -6.50
C ALA A 60 -10.30 6.48 -6.14
N MET A 61 -10.61 7.52 -5.37
CA MET A 61 -11.96 8.10 -5.38
C MET A 61 -12.10 8.95 -6.64
N ILE A 62 -13.07 8.61 -7.48
CA ILE A 62 -13.28 9.28 -8.77
C ILE A 62 -14.52 10.18 -8.67
N ARG A 63 -14.31 11.48 -8.79
CA ARG A 63 -15.38 12.49 -8.90
C ARG A 63 -15.30 13.12 -10.28
N ALA A 64 -16.05 12.57 -11.22
CA ALA A 64 -16.04 13.01 -12.61
C ALA A 64 -17.42 12.83 -13.24
N ALA A 65 -17.67 13.54 -14.34
CA ALA A 65 -18.85 13.29 -15.15
C ALA A 65 -18.76 11.98 -15.94
N SER A 66 -19.85 11.64 -16.63
CA SER A 66 -19.87 10.50 -17.56
C SER A 66 -18.73 10.59 -18.59
N GLY A 67 -18.15 9.44 -18.94
CA GLY A 67 -17.01 9.34 -19.86
C GLY A 67 -15.65 9.09 -19.20
N MET A 68 -15.48 9.37 -17.91
CA MET A 68 -14.18 9.15 -17.25
C MET A 68 -13.70 7.69 -17.30
N LYS A 69 -14.62 6.73 -17.10
CA LYS A 69 -14.31 5.30 -17.21
C LYS A 69 -13.83 4.90 -18.61
N ASP A 70 -14.43 5.48 -19.65
CA ASP A 70 -14.01 5.25 -21.04
C ASP A 70 -12.61 5.85 -21.30
N ALA A 71 -12.34 7.06 -20.79
CA ALA A 71 -11.02 7.66 -20.87
C ALA A 71 -9.93 6.82 -20.18
N ILE A 72 -10.21 6.29 -18.98
CA ILE A 72 -9.30 5.40 -18.24
C ILE A 72 -9.02 4.12 -19.05
N ASN A 73 -10.06 3.49 -19.59
CA ASN A 73 -9.93 2.26 -20.37
C ASN A 73 -9.14 2.48 -21.67
N LYS A 74 -9.44 3.54 -22.42
CA LYS A 74 -8.71 3.89 -23.66
C LYS A 74 -7.22 4.15 -23.42
N VAL A 75 -6.89 4.76 -22.29
CA VAL A 75 -5.48 4.93 -21.89
C VAL A 75 -4.88 3.59 -21.48
N GLY A 76 -5.60 2.77 -20.72
CA GLY A 76 -5.19 1.41 -20.40
C GLY A 76 -4.83 0.59 -21.65
N ASP A 77 -5.73 0.55 -22.62
CA ASP A 77 -5.53 -0.15 -23.89
C ASP A 77 -4.33 0.40 -24.68
N ARG A 78 -4.17 1.73 -24.74
CA ARG A 78 -3.06 2.38 -25.46
C ARG A 78 -1.69 2.05 -24.86
N PHE A 79 -1.61 1.89 -23.55
CA PHE A 79 -0.36 1.63 -22.82
C PHE A 79 -0.18 0.16 -22.43
N GLY A 80 -1.12 -0.73 -22.79
CA GLY A 80 -1.08 -2.14 -22.42
C GLY A 80 -1.16 -2.37 -20.90
N LEU A 81 -1.91 -1.51 -20.19
CA LEU A 81 -2.07 -1.60 -18.74
C LEU A 81 -3.07 -2.72 -18.38
N PRO A 82 -2.93 -3.36 -17.21
CA PRO A 82 -3.89 -4.36 -16.75
C PRO A 82 -5.31 -3.83 -16.71
N ASN A 83 -6.28 -4.73 -16.91
CA ASN A 83 -7.67 -4.37 -16.74
C ASN A 83 -7.93 -3.90 -15.29
N GLY A 84 -8.62 -2.77 -15.12
CA GLY A 84 -8.82 -2.17 -13.80
C GLY A 84 -7.59 -1.51 -13.20
N TRP A 85 -6.55 -1.17 -13.98
CA TRP A 85 -5.32 -0.52 -13.49
C TRP A 85 -5.54 0.71 -12.62
N LEU A 86 -6.60 1.48 -12.91
CA LEU A 86 -7.11 2.57 -12.08
C LEU A 86 -8.58 2.28 -11.78
N ASN A 87 -8.89 2.01 -10.52
CA ASN A 87 -10.22 1.59 -10.10
C ASN A 87 -10.64 2.23 -8.76
N ALA A 88 -11.86 1.93 -8.34
CA ALA A 88 -12.45 2.38 -7.08
C ALA A 88 -12.78 1.19 -6.15
N ASP A 89 -12.21 0.01 -6.40
CA ASP A 89 -12.56 -1.24 -5.72
C ASP A 89 -12.21 -1.19 -4.23
N PHE A 90 -11.21 -0.37 -3.88
CA PHE A 90 -10.86 -0.09 -2.49
C PHE A 90 -12.05 0.38 -1.63
N GLN A 91 -13.11 0.95 -2.24
CA GLN A 91 -14.33 1.36 -1.55
C GLN A 91 -15.10 0.20 -0.91
N HIS A 92 -14.77 -1.04 -1.28
CA HIS A 92 -15.33 -2.25 -0.72
C HIS A 92 -14.45 -2.85 0.40
N THR A 93 -13.36 -2.18 0.79
CA THR A 93 -12.46 -2.65 1.85
C THR A 93 -12.77 -1.99 3.19
N ASP A 94 -12.36 -2.64 4.28
CA ASP A 94 -12.49 -2.11 5.65
C ASP A 94 -11.67 -0.85 5.92
N SER A 95 -10.75 -0.51 5.02
CA SER A 95 -9.92 0.70 5.11
C SER A 95 -10.61 1.95 4.53
N TYR A 96 -11.71 1.77 3.79
CA TYR A 96 -12.45 2.87 3.17
C TYR A 96 -13.39 3.57 4.14
N THR A 97 -13.46 4.89 4.00
CA THR A 97 -14.52 5.74 4.55
C THR A 97 -14.71 6.95 3.64
N PRO A 98 -15.95 7.44 3.41
CA PRO A 98 -16.19 8.63 2.60
C PRO A 98 -15.50 9.88 3.16
N LYS A 99 -15.19 9.90 4.47
CA LYS A 99 -14.46 10.99 5.14
C LYS A 99 -13.04 11.20 4.61
N LEU A 100 -12.46 10.23 3.90
CA LEU A 100 -11.14 10.38 3.27
C LEU A 100 -11.06 11.61 2.35
N ALA A 101 -12.17 11.99 1.72
CA ALA A 101 -12.21 13.18 0.89
C ALA A 101 -11.89 14.48 1.66
N GLU A 102 -12.29 14.56 2.94
CA GLU A 102 -12.07 15.72 3.81
C GLU A 102 -10.59 15.92 4.15
N PHE A 103 -9.82 14.83 4.16
CA PHE A 103 -8.39 14.81 4.52
C PHE A 103 -7.47 14.63 3.32
N SER A 104 -8.01 14.87 2.13
CA SER A 104 -7.22 14.84 0.90
C SER A 104 -6.39 16.12 0.75
N VAL A 105 -5.22 16.01 0.15
CA VAL A 105 -4.30 17.13 -0.11
C VAL A 105 -4.03 17.26 -1.62
N TYR A 106 -3.89 18.48 -2.11
CA TYR A 106 -3.61 18.72 -3.51
C TYR A 106 -2.25 18.12 -3.90
N TYR A 107 -2.21 17.38 -5.00
CA TYR A 107 -0.96 16.90 -5.59
C TYR A 107 -0.63 17.69 -6.87
N ARG A 108 -1.53 17.62 -7.87
CA ARG A 108 -1.29 18.23 -9.18
C ARG A 108 -2.56 18.33 -10.01
N THR A 109 -2.63 19.28 -10.94
CA THR A 109 -3.67 19.33 -11.97
C THR A 109 -3.10 19.01 -13.34
N TYR A 110 -3.77 18.13 -14.07
CA TYR A 110 -3.43 17.76 -15.44
C TYR A 110 -4.45 18.30 -16.45
N SER A 111 -3.94 18.77 -17.59
CA SER A 111 -4.73 19.25 -18.73
C SER A 111 -5.78 20.33 -18.39
N ASN A 112 -5.63 21.02 -17.25
CA ASN A 112 -6.58 21.98 -16.67
C ASN A 112 -8.00 21.43 -16.44
N VAL A 113 -8.17 20.11 -16.39
CA VAL A 113 -9.48 19.47 -16.19
C VAL A 113 -9.46 18.38 -15.13
N LEU A 114 -8.32 17.76 -14.84
CA LEU A 114 -8.23 16.68 -13.86
C LEU A 114 -7.34 17.09 -12.70
N SER A 115 -7.94 17.32 -11.54
CA SER A 115 -7.22 17.55 -10.29
C SER A 115 -6.92 16.22 -9.61
N ILE A 116 -5.65 15.98 -9.34
CA ILE A 116 -5.16 14.85 -8.57
C ILE A 116 -4.89 15.32 -7.15
N ARG A 117 -5.46 14.59 -6.20
CA ARG A 117 -5.25 14.73 -4.76
C ARG A 117 -4.69 13.42 -4.23
N THR A 118 -3.97 13.51 -3.13
CA THR A 118 -3.54 12.37 -2.32
C THR A 118 -4.15 12.51 -0.92
N VAL A 119 -3.78 11.66 0.02
CA VAL A 119 -4.28 11.71 1.41
C VAL A 119 -3.19 12.23 2.33
N ALA A 120 -3.56 13.06 3.32
CA ALA A 120 -2.63 13.55 4.34
C ALA A 120 -1.94 12.40 5.11
N SER A 121 -0.72 12.65 5.58
CA SER A 121 0.21 11.60 6.01
C SER A 121 -0.30 10.77 7.20
N GLU A 122 -0.84 11.42 8.23
CA GLU A 122 -1.43 10.76 9.40
C GLU A 122 -2.67 9.94 9.05
N TYR A 123 -3.43 10.36 8.03
CA TYR A 123 -4.59 9.63 7.52
C TYR A 123 -4.17 8.45 6.64
N LEU A 124 -3.09 8.57 5.88
CA LEU A 124 -2.47 7.42 5.22
C LEU A 124 -2.00 6.38 6.24
N ILE A 125 -1.32 6.81 7.30
CA ILE A 125 -0.92 5.90 8.40
C ILE A 125 -2.16 5.22 9.00
N ALA A 126 -3.22 5.97 9.31
CA ALA A 126 -4.46 5.39 9.85
C ALA A 126 -5.06 4.33 8.92
N MET A 127 -5.10 4.59 7.60
CA MET A 127 -5.58 3.60 6.61
C MET A 127 -4.71 2.34 6.59
N LYS A 128 -3.39 2.51 6.63
CA LYS A 128 -2.43 1.40 6.65
C LYS A 128 -2.55 0.56 7.91
N LEU A 129 -2.75 1.19 9.06
CA LEU A 129 -3.01 0.49 10.32
C LEU A 129 -4.36 -0.22 10.31
N ARG A 130 -5.40 0.38 9.72
CA ARG A 130 -6.72 -0.26 9.60
C ARG A 130 -6.67 -1.50 8.72
N SER A 131 -5.87 -1.47 7.65
CA SER A 131 -5.68 -2.63 6.77
C SER A 131 -4.74 -3.67 7.36
N GLY A 132 -3.59 -3.26 7.91
CA GLY A 132 -2.64 -4.12 8.62
C GLY A 132 -2.06 -5.32 7.84
N ARG A 133 -2.11 -5.32 6.50
CA ARG A 133 -1.74 -6.53 5.72
C ARG A 133 -0.23 -6.74 5.75
N GLN A 134 0.17 -7.92 6.20
CA GLN A 134 1.58 -8.30 6.36
C GLN A 134 2.30 -8.62 5.04
N TYR A 135 1.60 -8.57 3.91
CA TYR A 135 2.13 -8.91 2.58
C TYR A 135 1.98 -7.79 1.53
N LYS A 136 1.32 -6.68 1.89
CA LYS A 136 0.96 -5.58 0.98
C LYS A 136 1.60 -4.23 1.35
N SER A 137 2.77 -4.29 2.00
CA SER A 137 3.58 -3.14 2.39
C SER A 137 2.92 -2.20 3.40
N ASP A 138 1.86 -2.63 4.09
CA ASP A 138 1.11 -1.71 4.94
C ASP A 138 1.93 -1.28 6.16
N LEU A 139 2.72 -2.18 6.76
CA LEU A 139 3.52 -1.87 7.95
C LEU A 139 4.79 -1.09 7.59
N SER A 140 5.46 -1.47 6.49
CA SER A 140 6.61 -0.69 6.01
C SER A 140 6.19 0.70 5.51
N ASP A 141 5.02 0.87 4.90
CA ASP A 141 4.53 2.20 4.52
C ASP A 141 4.36 3.11 5.75
N VAL A 142 3.81 2.59 6.87
CA VAL A 142 3.69 3.36 8.12
C VAL A 142 5.07 3.84 8.58
N LEU A 143 6.05 2.94 8.64
CA LEU A 143 7.41 3.25 9.08
C LEU A 143 8.12 4.21 8.15
N GLY A 144 7.97 4.03 6.83
CA GLY A 144 8.57 4.89 5.83
C GLY A 144 8.00 6.31 5.89
N ILE A 145 6.68 6.46 6.09
CA ILE A 145 6.04 7.77 6.27
C ILE A 145 6.60 8.46 7.53
N LEU A 146 6.66 7.74 8.66
CA LEU A 146 7.19 8.27 9.91
C LEU A 146 8.66 8.70 9.77
N ALA A 147 9.50 7.85 9.19
CA ALA A 147 10.92 8.13 8.96
C ALA A 147 11.13 9.36 8.06
N GLU A 148 10.37 9.48 6.98
CA GLU A 148 10.48 10.62 6.08
C GLU A 148 10.04 11.93 6.77
N HIS A 149 8.96 11.88 7.56
CA HIS A 149 8.47 13.05 8.29
C HIS A 149 9.43 13.50 9.39
N GLU A 150 10.09 12.56 10.07
CA GLU A 150 11.19 12.83 11.00
C GLU A 150 12.36 13.50 10.27
N ARG A 151 12.81 12.94 9.14
CA ARG A 151 13.90 13.47 8.32
C ARG A 151 13.62 14.89 7.79
N ARG A 152 12.36 15.20 7.49
CA ARG A 152 11.91 16.54 7.02
C ARG A 152 11.75 17.56 8.15
N GLY A 153 11.94 17.18 9.42
CA GLY A 153 11.72 18.06 10.57
C GLY A 153 10.25 18.33 10.88
N THR A 154 9.34 17.50 10.37
CA THR A 154 7.88 17.58 10.59
C THR A 154 7.34 16.26 11.13
N PRO A 155 7.81 15.79 12.31
CA PRO A 155 7.47 14.48 12.84
C PRO A 155 5.96 14.37 13.10
N ILE A 156 5.39 13.20 12.79
CA ILE A 156 3.99 12.90 13.06
C ILE A 156 3.88 12.34 14.48
N ALA A 157 3.13 13.03 15.34
CA ALA A 157 2.94 12.60 16.72
C ALA A 157 1.87 11.51 16.84
N MET A 158 1.97 10.64 17.85
CA MET A 158 0.99 9.58 18.13
C MET A 158 -0.44 10.12 18.25
N LYS A 159 -0.61 11.30 18.85
CA LYS A 159 -1.92 11.99 18.96
C LYS A 159 -2.55 12.30 17.61
N GLN A 160 -1.75 12.60 16.58
CA GLN A 160 -2.25 12.87 15.23
C GLN A 160 -2.74 11.58 14.57
N ILE A 161 -2.03 10.47 14.78
CA ILE A 161 -2.42 9.15 14.29
C ILE A 161 -3.71 8.70 14.97
N GLN A 162 -3.79 8.81 16.30
CA GLN A 162 -5.01 8.50 17.05
C GLN A 162 -6.20 9.33 16.58
N LYS A 163 -6.01 10.63 16.40
CA LYS A 163 -7.04 11.51 15.85
C LYS A 163 -7.47 11.06 14.45
N ALA A 164 -6.52 10.76 13.56
CA ALA A 164 -6.84 10.31 12.20
C ALA A 164 -7.63 9.00 12.19
N VAL A 165 -7.30 8.06 13.08
CA VAL A 165 -8.05 6.80 13.26
C VAL A 165 -9.48 7.08 13.74
N THR A 166 -9.64 7.91 14.78
CA THR A 166 -10.97 8.31 15.29
C THR A 166 -11.78 9.06 14.24
N ASP A 167 -11.16 9.99 13.50
CA ASP A 167 -11.83 10.76 12.45
C ASP A 167 -12.38 9.82 11.36
N LEU A 168 -11.57 8.87 10.89
CA LEU A 168 -11.93 7.97 9.79
C LEU A 168 -12.87 6.83 10.22
N TYR A 169 -12.60 6.22 11.37
CA TYR A 169 -13.20 4.94 11.79
C TYR A 169 -13.97 5.02 13.11
N GLY A 170 -14.09 6.21 13.70
CA GLY A 170 -14.90 6.48 14.89
C GLY A 170 -14.22 6.20 16.23
N ASP A 171 -13.38 5.16 16.32
CA ASP A 171 -12.73 4.78 17.58
C ASP A 171 -11.36 4.12 17.34
N TRP A 172 -10.45 4.23 18.33
CA TRP A 172 -9.13 3.60 18.27
C TRP A 172 -9.22 2.06 18.22
N ASN A 173 -10.21 1.48 18.90
CA ASN A 173 -10.44 0.02 18.91
C ASN A 173 -10.98 -0.53 17.58
N SER A 174 -11.20 0.34 16.58
CA SER A 174 -11.40 -0.10 15.21
C SER A 174 -10.15 -0.77 14.64
N LEU A 175 -8.95 -0.45 15.12
CA LEU A 175 -7.74 -1.12 14.67
C LEU A 175 -7.61 -2.52 15.29
N SER A 176 -7.02 -3.46 14.56
CA SER A 176 -6.68 -4.77 15.11
C SER A 176 -5.69 -4.63 16.28
N GLU A 177 -5.72 -5.58 17.23
CA GLU A 177 -4.78 -5.59 18.36
C GLU A 177 -3.31 -5.61 17.89
N MET A 178 -3.04 -6.29 16.78
CA MET A 178 -1.73 -6.29 16.12
C MET A 178 -1.32 -4.88 15.68
N SER A 179 -2.19 -4.17 14.94
CA SER A 179 -1.91 -2.81 14.48
C SER A 179 -1.74 -1.82 15.63
N GLN A 180 -2.55 -1.93 16.68
CA GLN A 180 -2.43 -1.09 17.88
C GLN A 180 -1.11 -1.33 18.61
N THR A 181 -0.74 -2.59 18.82
CA THR A 181 0.52 -2.97 19.46
C THR A 181 1.72 -2.54 18.64
N PHE A 182 1.67 -2.76 17.32
CA PHE A 182 2.70 -2.36 16.38
C PHE A 182 2.98 -0.85 16.48
N ILE A 183 1.97 0.00 16.27
CA ILE A 183 2.18 1.45 16.27
C ILE A 183 2.58 1.96 17.66
N GLY A 184 2.04 1.38 18.75
CA GLY A 184 2.44 1.73 20.11
C GLY A 184 3.93 1.49 20.37
N ASN A 185 4.43 0.31 19.98
CA ASN A 185 5.85 -0.04 20.14
C ASN A 185 6.75 0.83 19.25
N VAL A 186 6.36 1.04 17.99
CA VAL A 186 7.10 1.87 17.03
C VAL A 186 7.24 3.30 17.56
N MET A 187 6.15 3.90 18.02
CA MET A 187 6.14 5.28 18.52
C MET A 187 6.89 5.44 19.85
N ALA A 188 6.97 4.39 20.67
CA ALA A 188 7.75 4.40 21.91
C ALA A 188 9.26 4.25 21.69
N ASN A 189 9.65 3.40 20.73
CA ASN A 189 11.05 3.05 20.50
C ASN A 189 11.76 3.96 19.49
N GLY A 190 11.01 4.59 18.59
CA GLY A 190 11.56 5.38 17.47
C GLY A 190 12.30 4.50 16.46
N ASN A 191 13.41 5.01 15.91
CA ASN A 191 14.26 4.32 14.92
C ASN A 191 13.51 3.86 13.66
N PHE A 192 12.62 4.72 13.15
CA PHE A 192 11.71 4.37 12.05
C PHE A 192 12.44 3.89 10.80
N GLU A 193 13.58 4.47 10.45
CA GLU A 193 14.34 4.08 9.26
C GLU A 193 14.91 2.65 9.36
N GLN A 194 15.40 2.26 10.53
CA GLN A 194 15.91 0.90 10.74
C GLN A 194 14.75 -0.10 10.70
N LEU A 195 13.68 0.17 11.46
CA LEU A 195 12.48 -0.66 11.48
C LEU A 195 11.87 -0.81 10.09
N TYR A 196 11.88 0.26 9.28
CA TYR A 196 11.42 0.24 7.90
C TYR A 196 12.18 -0.82 7.09
N LYS A 197 13.52 -0.82 7.16
CA LYS A 197 14.37 -1.76 6.40
C LYS A 197 14.05 -3.21 6.77
N GLU A 198 13.96 -3.50 8.07
CA GLU A 198 13.65 -4.84 8.58
C GLU A 198 12.23 -5.29 8.16
N THR A 199 11.24 -4.41 8.33
CA THR A 199 9.83 -4.70 8.00
C THR A 199 9.63 -4.89 6.50
N ALA A 200 10.20 -4.04 5.66
CA ALA A 200 10.08 -4.12 4.21
C ALA A 200 10.67 -5.43 3.65
N LEU A 201 11.80 -5.89 4.20
CA LEU A 201 12.37 -7.19 3.87
C LEU A 201 11.43 -8.34 4.28
N GLY A 202 10.87 -8.28 5.49
CA GLY A 202 9.91 -9.28 5.96
C GLY A 202 8.67 -9.39 5.06
N GLU A 203 8.06 -8.26 4.72
CA GLU A 203 6.89 -8.23 3.82
C GLU A 203 7.23 -8.74 2.41
N GLN A 204 8.44 -8.48 1.92
CA GLN A 204 8.91 -8.99 0.63
C GLN A 204 9.03 -10.53 0.65
N GLU A 205 9.60 -11.10 1.70
CA GLU A 205 9.71 -12.55 1.86
C GLU A 205 8.33 -13.21 2.00
N THR A 206 7.43 -12.63 2.82
CA THR A 206 6.05 -13.10 2.94
C THR A 206 5.32 -13.07 1.60
N ARG A 207 5.49 -12.00 0.80
CA ARG A 207 4.94 -11.94 -0.55
C ARG A 207 5.48 -13.05 -1.45
N LYS A 208 6.78 -13.34 -1.42
CA LYS A 208 7.37 -14.44 -2.20
C LYS A 208 6.78 -15.79 -1.81
N LEU A 209 6.59 -16.04 -0.52
CA LEU A 209 5.97 -17.26 -0.01
C LEU A 209 4.52 -17.41 -0.50
N LEU A 210 3.74 -16.32 -0.49
CA LEU A 210 2.37 -16.31 -1.01
C LEU A 210 2.32 -16.57 -2.51
N VAL A 211 3.20 -15.95 -3.30
CA VAL A 211 3.28 -16.23 -4.75
C VAL A 211 3.62 -17.69 -5.01
N GLN A 212 4.53 -18.28 -4.22
CA GLN A 212 4.84 -19.71 -4.35
C GLN A 212 3.68 -20.60 -3.91
N PHE A 213 2.96 -20.22 -2.86
CA PHE A 213 1.78 -20.93 -2.39
C PHE A 213 0.69 -20.95 -3.47
N GLU A 214 0.39 -19.80 -4.09
CA GLU A 214 -0.60 -19.70 -5.16
C GLU A 214 -0.19 -20.51 -6.41
N LYS A 215 1.10 -20.60 -6.73
CA LYS A 215 1.59 -21.50 -7.80
C LYS A 215 1.35 -22.97 -7.49
N ASN A 216 1.51 -23.36 -6.22
CA ASN A 216 1.32 -24.74 -5.79
C ASN A 216 -0.16 -25.11 -5.60
N TYR A 217 -0.99 -24.13 -5.24
CA TYR A 217 -2.41 -24.28 -4.95
C TYR A 217 -3.25 -23.18 -5.63
N PRO A 218 -3.37 -23.19 -6.98
CA PRO A 218 -4.06 -22.12 -7.70
C PRO A 218 -5.52 -21.95 -7.28
N GLY A 219 -5.94 -20.70 -7.04
CA GLY A 219 -7.30 -20.32 -6.68
C GLY A 219 -7.66 -20.49 -5.19
N VAL A 220 -6.71 -20.90 -4.35
CA VAL A 220 -6.92 -21.06 -2.90
C VAL A 220 -6.74 -19.75 -2.16
N THR A 221 -5.83 -18.88 -2.61
CA THR A 221 -5.59 -17.57 -1.99
C THR A 221 -6.72 -16.62 -2.38
N LYS A 222 -7.46 -16.12 -1.39
CA LYS A 222 -8.56 -15.17 -1.52
C LYS A 222 -8.35 -14.03 -0.54
N GLU A 223 -8.96 -12.87 -0.82
CA GLU A 223 -8.88 -11.70 0.06
C GLU A 223 -9.27 -12.02 1.51
N ALA A 224 -10.29 -12.86 1.72
CA ALA A 224 -10.76 -13.24 3.05
C ALA A 224 -9.83 -14.17 3.85
N ASN A 225 -8.83 -14.82 3.22
CA ASN A 225 -7.98 -15.82 3.88
C ASN A 225 -6.48 -15.58 3.72
N VAL A 226 -6.07 -14.65 2.87
CA VAL A 226 -4.67 -14.41 2.51
C VAL A 226 -3.82 -13.99 3.71
N ASP A 227 -4.32 -13.18 4.63
CA ASP A 227 -3.60 -12.80 5.85
C ASP A 227 -3.33 -14.04 6.74
N SER A 228 -4.36 -14.86 6.97
CA SER A 228 -4.21 -16.12 7.73
C SER A 228 -3.24 -17.10 7.06
N ILE A 229 -3.23 -17.16 5.72
CA ILE A 229 -2.26 -17.98 4.97
C ILE A 229 -0.86 -17.41 5.14
N ALA A 230 -0.68 -16.10 5.01
CA ALA A 230 0.59 -15.40 5.16
C ALA A 230 1.21 -15.66 6.54
N GLU A 231 0.43 -15.48 7.61
CA GLU A 231 0.87 -15.76 8.98
C GLU A 231 1.34 -17.20 9.16
N ASN A 232 0.61 -18.16 8.61
CA ASN A 232 0.94 -19.58 8.73
C ASN A 232 2.21 -19.94 7.94
N LEU A 233 2.39 -19.35 6.76
CA LEU A 233 3.60 -19.52 5.96
C LEU A 233 4.81 -18.95 6.68
N GLN A 234 4.69 -17.79 7.32
CA GLN A 234 5.76 -17.16 8.09
C GLN A 234 6.13 -17.99 9.32
N LYS A 235 5.14 -18.40 10.14
CA LYS A 235 5.36 -19.29 11.29
C LYS A 235 6.05 -20.60 10.90
N LYS A 236 5.73 -21.15 9.72
CA LYS A 236 6.37 -22.37 9.20
C LYS A 236 7.80 -22.11 8.76
N ALA A 237 8.07 -21.00 8.06
CA ALA A 237 9.40 -20.60 7.64
C ALA A 237 10.32 -20.38 8.86
N ASP A 238 9.84 -19.68 9.88
CA ASP A 238 10.58 -19.43 11.12
C ASP A 238 10.93 -20.74 11.85
N LYS A 239 9.95 -21.65 11.97
CA LYS A 239 10.21 -22.99 12.57
C LYS A 239 11.27 -23.76 11.81
N VAL A 240 11.24 -23.74 10.47
CA VAL A 240 12.24 -24.43 9.64
C VAL A 240 13.61 -23.77 9.78
N SER A 241 13.69 -22.44 9.85
CA SER A 241 14.92 -21.70 10.09
C SER A 241 15.55 -22.06 11.44
N VAL A 242 14.77 -22.00 12.52
CA VAL A 242 15.21 -22.36 13.87
C VAL A 242 15.69 -23.82 13.94
N LEU A 243 14.94 -24.76 13.36
CA LEU A 243 15.35 -26.17 13.32
C LEU A 243 16.65 -26.40 12.53
N THR A 244 16.87 -25.62 11.48
CA THR A 244 18.08 -25.70 10.66
C THR A 244 19.29 -25.16 11.42
N GLU A 245 19.12 -24.05 12.14
CA GLU A 245 20.16 -23.47 12.99
C GLU A 245 20.52 -24.39 14.17
N LEU A 246 19.53 -25.00 14.83
CA LEU A 246 19.76 -25.99 15.88
C LEU A 246 20.52 -27.22 15.37
N ARG A 247 20.18 -27.72 14.16
CA ARG A 247 20.91 -28.83 13.52
C ARG A 247 22.34 -28.45 13.16
N ARG A 248 22.58 -27.20 12.72
CA ARG A 248 23.94 -26.69 12.46
C ARG A 248 24.75 -26.60 13.75
N LYS A 249 24.22 -25.99 14.80
CA LYS A 249 24.87 -25.93 16.13
C LYS A 249 25.18 -27.31 16.68
N LYS A 250 24.28 -28.30 16.50
CA LYS A 250 24.52 -29.69 16.92
C LYS A 250 25.66 -30.36 16.13
N LYS A 251 25.76 -30.12 14.82
CA LYS A 251 26.86 -30.61 13.99
C LYS A 251 28.20 -29.95 14.34
N ASP A 252 28.19 -28.64 14.63
CA ASP A 252 29.37 -27.89 15.01
C ASP A 252 29.87 -28.32 16.41
N SER A 253 28.95 -28.61 17.35
CA SER A 253 29.30 -29.18 18.65
C SER A 253 29.83 -30.63 18.58
N GLN A 254 29.43 -31.42 17.58
CA GLN A 254 29.93 -32.78 17.37
C GLN A 254 31.30 -32.82 16.68
N LYS A 255 31.72 -31.73 16.02
CA LYS A 255 33.05 -31.60 15.42
C LYS A 255 34.13 -31.08 16.38
N ASN A 256 33.73 -30.54 17.54
CA ASN A 256 34.62 -29.93 18.53
C ASN A 256 34.77 -30.76 19.82
N THR A 257 34.35 -32.03 19.82
CA THR A 257 34.67 -32.97 20.90
C THR A 257 35.94 -33.74 20.50
N PRO A 258 37.02 -33.72 21.31
CA PRO A 258 38.28 -34.39 21.00
C PRO A 258 38.13 -35.92 20.88
#